data_AF-A0A524MSV3-F1
#
_entry.id   AF-A0A524MSV3-F1
#
_cell.length_a   1.000
_cell.length_b   1.000
_cell.length_c   1.000
_cell.angle_alpha   90.00
_cell.angle_beta   90.00
_cell.angle_gamma   90.00
#
_symmetry.space_group_name_H-M   'P 1'
#
loop_
_entity.id
_entity.type
_entity.pdbx_description
1 polymer ?
#
loop_
_entity_poly.entity_id
_entity_poly.type
_entity_poly.pdbx_seq_one_letter_code
_entity_poly.pdbx_strand_id
1 'polypeptide(L)' 'AVPFVRQSAKIGRNDPCPCGSGKKYKKCCGGEKRA' A
#
# COMPACT_ATOMS: atom_id res chain seq x y z
N ALA A 1 8.36 -16.01 23.61
CA ALA A 1 8.51 -15.56 22.21
C ALA A 1 7.28 -14.72 21.86
N VAL A 2 7.45 -13.43 21.57
CA VAL A 2 6.32 -12.54 21.21
C VAL A 2 6.03 -12.64 19.71
N PRO A 3 4.76 -12.80 19.28
CA PRO A 3 4.43 -12.87 17.86
C PRO A 3 4.58 -11.49 17.21
N PHE A 4 5.23 -11.43 16.04
CA PHE A 4 5.39 -10.20 15.26
C PHE A 4 4.06 -9.83 14.59
N VAL A 5 3.24 -9.04 15.28
CA VAL A 5 2.03 -8.46 14.68
C VAL A 5 2.43 -7.40 13.65
N ARG A 6 2.10 -7.64 12.38
CA ARG A 6 2.29 -6.65 11.31
C ARG A 6 1.28 -5.52 11.52
N GLN A 7 1.72 -4.46 12.19
CA GLN A 7 0.93 -3.25 12.48
C GLN A 7 0.73 -2.33 11.25
N SER A 8 0.89 -2.87 10.04
CA SER A 8 0.67 -2.12 8.81
C SER A 8 -0.83 -2.09 8.54
N ALA A 9 -1.47 -0.93 8.74
CA ALA A 9 -2.80 -0.70 8.23
C ALA A 9 -2.83 -1.11 6.75
N LYS A 10 -3.76 -2.00 6.39
CA LYS A 10 -3.91 -2.48 5.01
C LYS A 10 -4.39 -1.30 4.18
N ILE A 11 -3.46 -0.53 3.61
CA ILE A 11 -3.78 0.58 2.73
C ILE A 11 -4.60 0.06 1.54
N GLY A 12 -5.77 0.67 1.34
CA GLY A 12 -6.67 0.32 0.25
C GLY A 12 -5.99 0.57 -1.09
N ARG A 13 -6.23 -0.30 -2.06
CA ARG A 13 -5.68 -0.14 -3.43
C ARG A 13 -6.12 1.19 -4.08
N ASN A 14 -7.27 1.75 -3.70
CA ASN A 14 -7.76 3.01 -4.23
C ASN A 14 -7.34 4.24 -3.41
N ASP A 15 -6.80 4.08 -2.20
CA ASP A 15 -6.35 5.18 -1.34
C ASP A 15 -5.22 6.00 -1.99
N PRO A 16 -5.04 7.27 -1.60
CA PRO A 16 -3.87 8.04 -2.00
C PRO A 16 -2.58 7.35 -1.55
N CYS A 17 -1.55 7.36 -2.40
CA CYS A 17 -0.27 6.76 -2.07
C CYS A 17 0.43 7.56 -0.95
N PRO A 18 0.89 6.90 0.13
CA PRO A 18 1.60 7.58 1.23
C PRO A 18 2.98 8.07 0.82
N CYS A 19 3.45 7.70 -0.37
CA CYS A 19 4.67 8.17 -1.00
C CYS A 19 4.62 9.64 -1.48
N GLY A 20 3.47 10.32 -1.34
CA GLY A 20 3.32 11.72 -1.74
C GLY A 20 3.18 11.96 -3.25
N SER A 21 3.04 10.90 -4.05
CA SER A 21 2.95 11.03 -5.52
C SER A 21 1.62 11.58 -6.03
N GLY A 22 0.63 11.76 -5.15
CA GLY A 22 -0.75 12.13 -5.53
C GLY A 22 -1.51 11.04 -6.29
N LYS A 23 -0.89 9.89 -6.59
CA LYS A 23 -1.50 8.76 -7.30
C LYS A 23 -2.19 7.81 -6.33
N LYS A 24 -3.21 7.09 -6.80
CA LYS A 24 -3.80 5.97 -6.04
C LYS A 24 -2.75 4.90 -5.76
N TYR A 25 -2.81 4.25 -4.61
CA TYR A 25 -1.84 3.25 -4.16
C TYR A 25 -1.64 2.15 -5.21
N LYS A 26 -2.72 1.62 -5.80
CA LYS A 26 -2.67 0.62 -6.89
C LYS A 26 -2.03 1.08 -8.20
N LYS A 27 -1.85 2.38 -8.39
CA LYS A 27 -1.20 2.98 -9.57
C LYS A 27 0.19 3.54 -9.23
N CYS A 28 0.67 3.31 -8.01
CA CYS A 28 1.96 3.76 -7.52
C CYS A 28 2.66 2.62 -6.76
N CYS A 29 2.96 2.77 -5.47
CA CYS A 29 3.67 1.76 -4.67
C CYS A 29 2.98 0.39 -4.59
N GLY A 30 1.65 0.35 -4.69
CA GLY A 30 0.85 -0.87 -4.70
C GLY A 30 0.49 -1.35 -6.11
N GLY A 31 1.21 -0.92 -7.15
CA GLY A 31 0.97 -1.33 -8.52
C GLY A 31 1.39 -2.76 -8.77
N GLU A 32 0.42 -3.66 -8.90
CA GLU A 32 0.66 -4.94 -9.57
C GLU A 32 0.59 -4.66 -11.08
N LYS A 33 1.75 -4.60 -11.74
CA LYS A 33 1.81 -4.66 -13.20
C LYS A 33 1.41 -6.08 -13.63
N ARG A 34 0.11 -6.39 -13.60
CA ARG A 34 -0.43 -7.52 -14.35
C ARG A 34 -0.72 -7.01 -15.76
N ALA A 35 0.35 -7.00 -16.54
CA ALA A 35 0.24 -7.33 -17.95
C ALA A 35 0.23 -8.87 -18.04
#